data_AF-A0A7X6QDM7-F1
#
_entry.id   AF-A0A7X6QDM7-F1
#
_cell.length_a   1.000
_cell.length_b   1.000
_cell.length_c   1.000
_cell.angle_alpha   90.00
_cell.angle_beta   90.00
_cell.angle_gamma   90.00
#
_symmetry.space_group_name_H-M   'P 1'
#
loop_
_entity.id
_entity.type
_entity.pdbx_description
1 polymer ?
#
loop_
_entity_poly.entity_id
_entity_poly.type
_entity_poly.pdbx_seq_one_letter_code
_entity_poly.pdbx_strand_id
1 'polypeptide(L)'
;VYDKVSADILAGDQLFRARGETLLFPGWLALYGVPGESQEADKPNSTEDDEPDLVDLPDLAPDDLLHLHRIDPEQKFTQPPARYTEASLIKELEELGIGRPSTYAPTISTLFDRLYVEREGRTLKPTELGSTVTEMLEAHFRKIVDTDFTAHMEDELDRVESGDRDWVEVLNDFYRPFHDDVIKAMATAEKVVFEDVPTGRKCPVCGEGDLVIREGRYGKFIACSRYPDCKHTETISEPTSSHCPKCGSPVRSRKIRRGNLLYFCDKTKDPDCDFAGFDLPLDGKSCPTCGSYMVMKRFRGRTYERCSNKACLSQKKPTKKHKE
;
A
#
# COMPACT_ATOMS: atom_id res chain seq x y z
N VAL A 1 10.41 34.94 -0.98
CA VAL A 1 9.68 36.00 -1.70
C VAL A 1 9.67 35.62 -3.15
N TYR A 2 8.49 35.59 -3.75
CA TYR A 2 8.29 35.26 -5.15
C TYR A 2 7.64 36.45 -5.84
N ASP A 3 8.03 36.67 -7.10
CA ASP A 3 7.29 37.49 -8.03
C ASP A 3 6.35 36.59 -8.83
N LYS A 4 5.09 36.99 -9.00
CA LYS A 4 4.08 36.19 -9.70
C LYS A 4 3.57 36.94 -10.91
N VAL A 5 3.74 36.34 -12.09
CA VAL A 5 3.34 36.92 -13.36
C VAL A 5 2.24 36.07 -13.98
N SER A 6 1.14 36.71 -14.40
CA SER A 6 0.08 36.08 -15.18
C SER A 6 -0.06 36.85 -16.49
N ALA A 7 0.10 36.17 -17.61
CA ALA A 7 -0.03 36.74 -18.94
C ALA A 7 -1.24 36.16 -19.67
N ASP A 8 -2.12 37.05 -20.13
CA ASP A 8 -3.26 36.72 -20.96
C ASP A 8 -2.92 37.07 -22.42
N ILE A 9 -2.89 36.07 -23.30
CA ILE A 9 -2.44 36.18 -24.68
C ILE A 9 -3.65 36.02 -25.60
N LEU A 10 -3.99 37.09 -26.32
CA LEU A 10 -5.08 37.07 -27.29
C LEU A 10 -4.57 36.62 -28.67
N ALA A 11 -5.16 35.57 -29.22
CA ALA A 11 -4.86 35.07 -30.56
C ALA A 11 -6.17 34.90 -31.35
N GLY A 12 -6.52 35.92 -32.14
CA GLY A 12 -7.82 35.96 -32.84
C GLY A 12 -8.97 36.09 -31.84
N ASP A 13 -9.84 35.09 -31.78
CA ASP A 13 -10.97 35.00 -30.84
C ASP A 13 -10.67 34.14 -29.60
N GLN A 14 -9.47 33.56 -29.51
CA GLN A 14 -9.07 32.67 -28.42
C GLN A 14 -8.21 33.40 -27.39
N LEU A 15 -8.38 33.04 -26.13
CA LEU A 15 -7.58 33.52 -25.00
C LEU A 15 -6.72 32.39 -24.44
N PHE A 16 -5.41 32.57 -24.48
CA PHE A 16 -4.45 31.69 -23.83
C PHE A 16 -3.96 32.34 -22.54
N ARG A 17 -3.70 31.54 -21.50
CA ARG A 17 -3.20 32.04 -20.21
C ARG A 17 -1.93 31.30 -19.82
N ALA A 18 -0.90 32.07 -19.48
CA ALA A 18 0.33 31.57 -18.88
C ALA A 18 0.48 32.16 -17.47
N ARG A 19 0.97 31.35 -16.53
CA ARG A 19 1.31 31.76 -15.17
C ARG A 19 2.74 31.35 -14.89
N GLY A 20 3.49 32.24 -14.25
CA GLY A 20 4.87 32.01 -13.87
C GLY A 20 5.16 32.61 -12.51
N GLU A 21 6.15 32.04 -11.83
CA GLU A 21 6.60 32.48 -10.52
C GLU A 21 8.13 32.47 -10.45
N THR A 22 8.74 33.59 -10.09
CA THR A 22 10.20 33.77 -10.02
C THR A 22 10.64 34.02 -8.58
N LEU A 23 11.61 33.25 -8.08
CA LEU A 23 12.10 33.38 -6.70
C LEU A 23 13.05 34.58 -6.55
N LEU A 24 12.59 35.66 -5.92
CA LEU A 24 13.40 36.85 -5.64
C LEU A 24 14.26 36.73 -4.37
N PHE A 25 13.74 36.03 -3.35
CA PHE A 25 14.47 35.85 -2.09
C PHE A 25 14.19 34.48 -1.47
N PRO A 26 15.21 33.60 -1.33
CA PRO A 26 15.01 32.22 -0.89
C PRO A 26 14.55 32.11 0.57
N GLY A 27 15.02 32.98 1.48
CA GLY A 27 14.66 32.88 2.90
C GLY A 27 14.92 31.49 3.49
N TRP A 28 13.91 30.88 4.11
CA TRP A 28 14.00 29.53 4.69
C TRP A 28 14.22 28.42 3.65
N LEU A 29 13.90 28.67 2.37
CA LEU A 29 14.20 27.75 1.26
C LEU A 29 15.70 27.59 1.04
N ALA A 30 16.54 28.53 1.51
CA ALA A 30 17.99 28.35 1.48
C ALA A 30 18.46 27.16 2.33
N LEU A 31 17.68 26.78 3.36
CA LEU A 31 17.96 25.63 4.22
C LEU A 31 17.19 24.37 3.79
N TYR A 32 15.94 24.53 3.36
CA TYR A 32 15.06 23.41 2.99
C TYR A 32 15.17 22.98 1.51
N GLY A 33 15.82 23.78 0.67
CA GLY A 33 15.85 23.63 -0.78
C GLY A 33 14.66 24.32 -1.46
N VAL A 34 14.85 24.70 -2.73
CA VAL A 34 13.77 25.23 -3.58
C VAL A 34 12.99 24.04 -4.16
N PRO A 35 11.65 23.96 -3.96
CA PRO A 35 10.81 22.95 -4.60
C PRO A 35 11.00 22.99 -6.12
N GLY A 36 11.27 21.85 -6.75
CA GLY A 36 11.51 21.74 -8.20
C GLY A 36 12.98 21.71 -8.64
N GLU A 37 13.95 22.13 -7.81
CA GLU A 37 15.39 22.05 -8.15
C GLU A 37 16.09 20.78 -7.65
N SER A 38 15.44 19.98 -6.80
CA SER A 38 16.03 18.72 -6.33
C SER A 38 16.04 17.68 -7.46
N GLN A 39 17.24 17.31 -7.92
CA GLN A 39 17.51 16.13 -8.75
C GLN A 39 17.27 14.82 -7.97
N GLU A 40 16.14 14.66 -7.28
CA GLU A 40 15.70 13.37 -6.75
C GLU A 40 14.18 13.26 -6.95
N ALA A 41 13.83 12.62 -8.07
CA ALA A 41 12.48 12.22 -8.47
C ALA A 41 11.94 11.09 -7.58
N ASP A 42 11.78 11.35 -6.28
CA ASP A 42 11.28 10.36 -5.32
C ASP A 42 10.38 10.96 -4.22
N LYS A 43 9.60 12.00 -4.57
CA LYS A 43 8.37 12.34 -3.84
C LYS A 43 7.15 11.87 -4.64
N PRO A 44 6.57 10.69 -4.36
CA PRO A 44 5.29 10.30 -4.93
C PRO A 44 4.18 10.69 -3.96
N ASN A 45 3.10 11.25 -4.51
CA ASN A 45 1.85 11.64 -3.85
C ASN A 45 1.82 13.01 -3.14
N SER A 46 2.49 14.03 -3.67
CA SER A 46 1.77 15.29 -3.86
C SER A 46 1.03 15.19 -5.18
N THR A 47 -0.20 15.66 -5.25
CA THR A 47 -0.92 15.91 -6.50
C THR A 47 -0.12 16.92 -7.31
N GLU A 48 0.81 16.42 -8.13
CA GLU A 48 1.77 17.21 -8.92
C GLU A 48 1.11 18.05 -10.03
N ASP A 49 -0.22 18.03 -10.17
CA ASP A 49 -0.94 18.86 -11.15
C ASP A 49 -1.38 20.25 -10.61
N ASP A 50 -1.25 20.52 -9.30
CA ASP A 50 -1.75 21.78 -8.69
C ASP A 50 -0.67 22.70 -8.09
N GLU A 51 0.60 22.27 -7.99
CA GLU A 51 1.68 23.23 -7.70
C GLU A 51 2.16 23.83 -9.02
N PRO A 52 2.16 25.17 -9.18
CA PRO A 52 2.73 25.77 -10.36
C PRO A 52 4.21 25.37 -10.37
N ASP A 53 4.61 24.61 -11.40
CA ASP A 53 6.00 24.57 -11.81
C ASP A 53 6.53 26.00 -11.70
N LEU A 54 7.71 26.18 -11.10
CA LEU A 54 8.40 27.47 -11.10
C LEU A 54 8.81 27.78 -12.54
N VAL A 55 7.82 28.20 -13.33
CA VAL A 55 7.98 28.60 -14.71
C VAL A 55 8.42 30.05 -14.65
N ASP A 56 9.71 30.25 -14.85
CA ASP A 56 10.27 31.57 -15.04
C ASP A 56 9.76 32.09 -16.40
N LEU A 57 8.83 33.04 -16.35
CA LEU A 57 8.32 33.68 -17.57
C LEU A 57 9.32 34.76 -18.01
N PRO A 58 9.54 34.92 -19.32
CA PRO A 58 10.33 36.04 -19.82
C PRO A 58 9.66 37.37 -19.46
N ASP A 59 10.43 38.45 -19.47
CA ASP A 59 9.89 39.80 -19.36
C ASP A 59 8.91 40.04 -20.52
N LEU A 60 7.63 40.29 -20.19
CA LEU A 60 6.54 40.55 -21.14
C LEU A 60 5.96 41.94 -20.86
N ALA A 61 5.76 42.73 -21.90
CA ALA A 61 5.04 44.00 -21.84
C ALA A 61 3.63 43.87 -22.46
N PRO A 62 2.68 44.73 -22.04
CA PRO A 62 1.41 44.85 -22.75
C PRO A 62 1.64 45.14 -24.23
N ASP A 63 0.86 44.48 -25.09
CA ASP A 63 0.89 44.59 -26.55
C ASP A 63 2.13 43.98 -27.26
N ASP A 64 2.95 43.21 -26.56
CA ASP A 64 4.03 42.45 -27.20
C ASP A 64 3.50 41.42 -28.21
N LEU A 65 4.10 41.41 -29.41
CA LEU A 65 3.75 40.48 -30.48
C LEU A 65 4.45 39.14 -30.28
N LEU A 66 3.68 38.09 -29.99
CA LEU A 66 4.19 36.72 -29.83
C LEU A 66 4.04 35.90 -31.11
N HIS A 67 5.06 35.10 -31.41
CA HIS A 67 5.03 34.15 -32.53
C HIS A 67 4.62 32.75 -32.06
N LEU A 68 3.58 32.20 -32.68
CA LEU A 68 3.17 30.83 -32.43
C LEU A 68 4.25 29.84 -32.91
N HIS A 69 4.85 29.12 -31.97
CA HIS A 69 5.86 28.11 -32.28
C HIS A 69 5.24 26.72 -32.50
N ARG A 70 4.37 26.26 -31.59
CA ARG A 70 3.68 24.96 -31.65
C ARG A 70 2.36 25.00 -30.89
N ILE A 71 1.46 24.09 -31.25
CA ILE A 71 0.24 23.78 -30.49
C ILE A 71 0.30 22.29 -30.17
N ASP A 72 0.36 21.96 -28.88
CA ASP A 72 0.40 20.59 -28.38
C ASP A 72 -0.97 20.24 -27.78
N PRO A 73 -1.87 19.54 -28.51
CA PRO A 73 -3.16 19.14 -27.97
C PRO A 73 -3.00 17.98 -26.99
N GLU A 74 -3.41 18.17 -25.75
CA GLU A 74 -3.42 17.14 -24.71
C GLU A 74 -4.84 16.67 -24.41
N GLN A 75 -5.05 15.35 -24.42
CA GLN A 75 -6.27 14.76 -23.92
C GLN A 75 -6.10 14.44 -22.42
N LYS A 76 -6.94 15.06 -21.59
CA LYS A 76 -6.97 14.81 -20.14
C LYS A 76 -8.24 14.05 -19.74
N PHE A 77 -8.12 13.26 -18.68
CA PHE A 77 -9.23 12.55 -18.04
C PHE A 77 -9.39 13.04 -16.61
N THR A 78 -10.63 13.06 -16.11
CA THR A 78 -10.89 13.25 -14.68
C THR A 78 -10.33 12.06 -13.91
N GLN A 79 -9.50 12.33 -12.92
CA GLN A 79 -8.98 11.30 -12.04
C GLN A 79 -9.92 11.12 -10.84
N PRO A 80 -10.13 9.88 -10.35
CA PRO A 80 -10.83 9.67 -9.10
C PRO A 80 -10.01 10.24 -7.93
N PRO A 81 -10.65 10.50 -6.77
CA PRO A 81 -9.93 10.91 -5.57
C PRO A 81 -8.78 9.95 -5.24
N ALA A 82 -7.63 10.51 -4.89
CA ALA A 82 -6.47 9.74 -4.52
C ALA A 82 -6.76 8.94 -3.24
N ARG A 83 -6.31 7.68 -3.20
CA ARG A 83 -6.38 6.89 -1.97
C ARG A 83 -5.44 7.45 -0.92
N TYR A 84 -5.79 7.24 0.35
CA TYR A 84 -4.94 7.61 1.46
C TYR A 84 -3.62 6.81 1.46
N THR A 85 -2.54 7.49 1.80
CA THR A 85 -1.30 6.92 2.32
C THR A 85 -1.35 6.93 3.85
N GLU A 86 -0.38 6.32 4.53
CA GLU A 86 -0.30 6.44 5.99
C GLU A 86 -0.20 7.91 6.43
N ALA A 87 0.63 8.72 5.76
CA ALA A 87 0.83 10.12 6.11
C ALA A 87 -0.43 10.97 5.85
N SER A 88 -1.08 10.78 4.69
CA SER A 88 -2.29 11.54 4.37
C SER A 88 -3.49 11.08 5.21
N LEU A 89 -3.54 9.82 5.65
CA LEU A 89 -4.56 9.37 6.61
C LEU A 89 -4.34 9.99 8.00
N ILE A 90 -3.09 10.06 8.48
CA ILE A 90 -2.78 10.75 9.75
C ILE A 90 -3.18 12.21 9.67
N LYS A 91 -2.85 12.88 8.55
CA LYS A 91 -3.23 14.27 8.32
C LYS A 91 -4.76 14.45 8.35
N GLU A 92 -5.50 13.57 7.68
CA GLU A 92 -6.97 13.59 7.70
C GLU A 92 -7.53 13.38 9.12
N LEU A 93 -6.99 12.41 9.86
CA LEU A 93 -7.40 12.16 11.26
C LEU A 93 -7.14 13.38 12.15
N GLU A 94 -6.00 14.04 11.98
CA GLU A 94 -5.65 15.26 12.70
C GLU A 94 -6.60 16.43 12.34
N GLU A 95 -6.91 16.62 11.06
CA GLU A 95 -7.86 17.65 10.59
C GLU A 95 -9.28 17.41 11.12
N LEU A 96 -9.69 16.15 11.26
CA LEU A 96 -10.97 15.76 11.85
C LEU A 96 -10.96 15.73 13.38
N GLY A 97 -9.81 15.96 14.04
CA GLY A 97 -9.68 15.90 15.50
C GLY A 97 -9.74 14.48 16.09
N ILE A 98 -9.58 13.44 15.27
CA ILE A 98 -9.67 12.04 15.66
C ILE A 98 -8.29 11.50 16.03
N GLY A 99 -8.13 11.08 17.27
CA GLY A 99 -6.87 10.57 17.80
C GLY A 99 -5.88 11.67 18.20
N ARG A 100 -4.69 11.25 18.63
CA ARG A 100 -3.63 12.09 19.20
C ARG A 100 -2.26 11.59 18.72
N PRO A 101 -1.16 12.35 18.89
CA PRO A 101 0.18 11.90 18.48
C PRO A 101 0.59 10.53 19.05
N SER A 102 0.02 10.14 20.19
CA SER A 102 0.20 8.84 20.82
C SER A 102 -0.57 7.69 20.16
N THR A 103 -1.65 7.98 19.41
CA THR A 103 -2.58 6.97 18.88
C THR A 103 -2.54 6.81 17.36
N TYR A 104 -2.02 7.77 16.60
CA TYR A 104 -1.95 7.68 15.13
C TYR A 104 -1.28 6.40 14.60
N ALA A 105 -0.04 6.13 15.02
CA ALA A 105 0.68 4.94 14.58
C ALA A 105 0.06 3.62 15.10
N PRO A 106 -0.35 3.51 16.39
CA PRO A 106 -1.08 2.35 16.88
C PRO A 106 -2.40 2.07 16.15
N THR A 107 -3.17 3.09 15.81
CA THR A 107 -4.43 2.94 15.06
C THR A 107 -4.17 2.33 13.69
N ILE A 108 -3.22 2.90 12.93
CA ILE A 108 -2.84 2.36 11.62
C ILE A 108 -2.32 0.92 11.73
N SER A 109 -1.46 0.62 12.71
CA SER A 109 -0.99 -0.74 12.95
C SER A 109 -2.14 -1.70 13.21
N THR A 110 -3.11 -1.29 14.02
CA THR A 110 -4.27 -2.12 14.38
C THR A 110 -5.15 -2.41 13.15
N LEU A 111 -5.36 -1.42 12.27
CA LEU A 111 -6.11 -1.60 11.03
C LEU A 111 -5.45 -2.67 10.13
N PHE A 112 -4.12 -2.69 10.05
CA PHE A 112 -3.39 -3.72 9.31
C PHE A 112 -3.39 -5.08 10.02
N ASP A 113 -3.17 -5.11 11.32
CA ASP A 113 -3.09 -6.35 12.12
C ASP A 113 -4.43 -7.09 12.12
N ARG A 114 -5.55 -6.35 12.08
CA ARG A 114 -6.91 -6.88 11.96
C ARG A 114 -7.39 -7.10 10.53
N LEU A 115 -6.55 -6.80 9.53
CA LEU A 115 -6.86 -6.98 8.11
C LEU A 115 -8.08 -6.18 7.63
N TYR A 116 -8.35 -5.01 8.21
CA TYR A 116 -9.38 -4.10 7.70
C TYR A 116 -8.90 -3.29 6.49
N VAL A 117 -7.59 -3.06 6.43
CA VAL A 117 -6.92 -2.40 5.31
C VAL A 117 -5.69 -3.19 4.90
N GLU A 118 -5.37 -3.14 3.61
CA GLU A 118 -4.16 -3.69 3.03
C GLU A 118 -3.33 -2.61 2.33
N ARG A 119 -2.04 -2.89 2.15
CA ARG A 119 -1.12 -1.97 1.47
C ARG A 119 -1.05 -2.30 -0.01
N GLU A 120 -1.51 -1.36 -0.84
CA GLU A 120 -1.35 -1.41 -2.29
C GLU A 120 -0.31 -0.36 -2.71
N GLY A 121 0.94 -0.82 -2.87
CA GLY A 121 2.08 0.08 -3.09
C GLY A 121 2.35 0.99 -1.89
N ARG A 122 2.15 2.30 -2.07
CA ARG A 122 2.23 3.31 -0.99
C ARG A 122 0.86 3.70 -0.41
N THR A 123 -0.23 3.20 -0.99
CA THR A 123 -1.60 3.55 -0.62
C THR A 123 -2.27 2.47 0.23
N LEU A 124 -3.31 2.89 0.95
CA LEU A 124 -4.16 2.06 1.78
C LEU A 124 -5.41 1.69 0.97
N LYS A 125 -5.76 0.41 1.00
CA LYS A 125 -6.95 -0.12 0.32
C LYS A 125 -7.81 -0.88 1.35
N PRO A 126 -9.11 -0.60 1.45
CA PRO A 126 -9.99 -1.36 2.32
C PRO A 126 -10.10 -2.81 1.83
N THR A 127 -10.12 -3.75 2.77
CA THR A 127 -10.43 -5.16 2.48
C THR A 127 -11.94 -5.38 2.51
N GLU A 128 -12.41 -6.51 1.97
CA GLU A 128 -13.81 -6.90 2.07
C GLU A 128 -14.27 -6.99 3.53
N LEU A 129 -13.44 -7.57 4.40
CA LEU A 129 -13.67 -7.60 5.86
C LEU A 129 -13.82 -6.19 6.44
N GLY A 130 -12.94 -5.26 6.07
CA GLY A 130 -13.02 -3.87 6.52
C GLY A 130 -14.34 -3.22 6.11
N SER A 131 -14.70 -3.31 4.83
CA SER A 131 -15.94 -2.76 4.30
C SER A 131 -17.19 -3.34 4.99
N THR A 132 -17.28 -4.67 5.11
CA THR A 132 -18.44 -5.31 5.76
C THR A 132 -18.56 -4.94 7.24
N VAL A 133 -17.44 -4.85 7.96
CA VAL A 133 -17.46 -4.42 9.37
C VAL A 133 -17.89 -2.96 9.48
N THR A 134 -17.40 -2.07 8.60
CA THR A 134 -17.82 -0.67 8.56
C THR A 134 -19.32 -0.56 8.30
N GLU A 135 -19.86 -1.24 7.29
CA GLU A 135 -21.30 -1.24 6.99
C GLU A 135 -22.15 -1.74 8.16
N MET A 136 -21.70 -2.80 8.85
CA MET A 136 -22.37 -3.34 10.04
C MET A 136 -22.37 -2.32 11.19
N LEU A 137 -21.23 -1.67 11.44
CA LEU A 137 -21.13 -0.66 12.49
C LEU A 137 -21.93 0.61 12.15
N GLU A 138 -21.99 1.01 10.88
CA GLU A 138 -22.85 2.10 10.41
C GLU A 138 -24.34 1.75 10.50
N ALA A 139 -24.73 0.48 10.37
CA ALA A 139 -26.13 0.09 10.52
C ALA A 139 -26.60 0.14 11.98
N HIS A 140 -25.75 -0.29 12.92
CA HIS A 140 -26.15 -0.51 14.32
C HIS A 140 -25.58 0.49 15.33
N PHE A 141 -24.47 1.15 15.00
CA PHE A 141 -23.68 1.99 15.92
C PHE A 141 -23.32 3.36 15.32
N ARG A 142 -24.19 3.95 14.48
CA ARG A 142 -23.96 5.25 13.80
C ARG A 142 -23.34 6.31 14.67
N LYS A 143 -23.86 6.48 15.89
CA LYS A 143 -23.39 7.53 16.81
C LYS A 143 -21.93 7.37 17.18
N ILE A 144 -21.41 6.14 17.25
CA ILE A 144 -20.06 5.86 17.75
C ILE A 144 -19.03 5.87 16.63
N VAL A 145 -19.42 5.46 15.41
CA VAL A 145 -18.54 5.52 14.23
C VAL A 145 -18.55 6.87 13.52
N ASP A 146 -19.42 7.79 13.98
CA ASP A 146 -19.43 9.16 13.51
C ASP A 146 -18.14 9.89 13.89
N THR A 147 -17.61 10.65 12.92
CA THR A 147 -16.34 11.36 13.08
C THR A 147 -16.43 12.46 14.12
N ASP A 148 -17.55 13.19 14.17
CA ASP A 148 -17.73 14.30 15.11
C ASP A 148 -17.86 13.79 16.54
N PHE A 149 -18.57 12.67 16.73
CA PHE A 149 -18.64 12.00 18.03
C PHE A 149 -17.25 11.54 18.51
N THR A 150 -16.46 10.96 17.60
CA THR A 150 -15.13 10.46 17.95
C THR A 150 -14.19 11.60 18.33
N ALA A 151 -14.19 12.70 17.56
CA ALA A 151 -13.42 13.89 17.88
C ALA A 151 -13.84 14.50 19.23
N HIS A 152 -15.15 14.60 19.47
CA HIS A 152 -15.67 15.10 20.74
C HIS A 152 -15.25 14.22 21.93
N MET A 153 -15.20 12.90 21.78
CA MET A 153 -14.72 12.00 22.83
C MET A 153 -13.26 12.28 23.18
N GLU A 154 -12.40 12.51 22.19
CA GLU A 154 -11.00 12.87 22.44
C GLU A 154 -10.89 14.21 23.20
N ASP A 155 -11.71 15.20 22.85
CA ASP A 155 -11.77 16.48 23.58
C ASP A 155 -12.25 16.31 25.04
N GLU A 156 -13.21 15.40 25.29
CA GLU A 156 -13.65 15.10 26.65
C GLU A 156 -12.55 14.42 27.47
N LEU A 157 -11.72 13.58 26.85
CA LEU A 157 -10.55 12.98 27.51
C LEU A 157 -9.48 14.03 27.83
N ASP A 158 -9.25 15.00 26.95
CA ASP A 158 -8.34 16.12 27.22
C ASP A 158 -8.84 16.98 28.39
N ARG A 159 -10.16 17.19 28.52
CA ARG A 159 -10.78 17.88 29.67
C ARG A 159 -10.64 17.11 30.98
N VAL A 160 -10.64 15.78 30.90
CA VAL A 160 -10.32 14.95 32.06
C VAL A 160 -8.86 15.12 32.46
N GLU A 161 -7.94 15.17 31.50
CA GLU A 161 -6.51 15.40 31.76
C GLU A 161 -6.26 16.78 32.40
N SER A 162 -6.95 17.84 31.95
CA SER A 162 -6.85 19.18 32.53
C SER A 162 -7.52 19.32 33.90
N GLY A 163 -8.38 18.36 34.28
CA GLY A 163 -9.17 18.39 35.50
C GLY A 163 -10.46 19.21 35.40
N ASP A 164 -10.87 19.60 34.20
CA ASP A 164 -12.12 20.35 33.95
C ASP A 164 -13.36 19.45 34.03
N ARG A 165 -13.18 18.12 33.94
CA ARG A 165 -14.28 17.15 33.87
C ARG A 165 -13.95 15.86 34.59
N ASP A 166 -14.93 15.25 35.27
CA ASP A 166 -14.74 13.99 35.98
C ASP A 166 -14.83 12.78 35.03
N TRP A 167 -13.81 11.90 35.09
CA TRP A 167 -13.70 10.75 34.20
C TRP A 167 -14.82 9.70 34.40
N VAL A 168 -15.36 9.56 35.62
CA VAL A 168 -16.45 8.62 35.92
C VAL A 168 -17.74 9.10 35.27
N GLU A 169 -17.97 10.40 35.26
CA GLU A 169 -19.09 10.99 34.55
C GLU A 169 -18.96 10.77 33.03
N VAL A 170 -17.78 10.94 32.42
CA VAL A 170 -17.56 10.68 30.97
C VAL A 170 -17.96 9.24 30.63
N LEU A 171 -17.46 8.29 31.42
CA LEU A 171 -17.73 6.88 31.21
C LEU A 171 -19.21 6.54 31.38
N ASN A 172 -19.89 7.15 32.36
CA ASN A 172 -21.33 6.93 32.55
C ASN A 172 -22.15 7.47 31.36
N ASP A 173 -21.79 8.64 30.85
CA ASP A 173 -22.46 9.28 29.71
C ASP A 173 -22.25 8.49 28.42
N PHE A 174 -21.07 7.89 28.25
CA PHE A 174 -20.77 7.00 27.13
C PHE A 174 -21.44 5.63 27.25
N TYR A 175 -21.28 4.97 28.39
CA TYR A 175 -21.57 3.54 28.53
C TYR A 175 -23.06 3.23 28.49
N ARG A 176 -23.91 4.06 29.13
CA ARG A 176 -25.35 3.77 29.18
C ARG A 176 -26.00 3.74 27.79
N PRO A 177 -25.84 4.77 26.93
CA PRO A 177 -26.38 4.71 25.56
C PRO A 177 -25.73 3.61 24.72
N PHE A 178 -24.41 3.44 24.85
CA PHE A 178 -23.69 2.39 24.11
C PHE A 178 -24.22 0.99 24.44
N HIS A 179 -24.42 0.70 25.73
CA HIS A 179 -24.91 -0.60 26.17
C HIS A 179 -26.32 -0.90 25.64
N ASP A 180 -27.19 0.10 25.61
CA ASP A 180 -28.52 -0.03 25.02
C ASP A 180 -28.44 -0.36 23.52
N ASP A 181 -27.52 0.28 22.80
CA ASP A 181 -27.29 0.00 21.38
C ASP A 181 -26.70 -1.40 21.15
N VAL A 182 -25.81 -1.87 22.04
CA VAL A 182 -25.31 -3.26 22.02
C VAL A 182 -26.45 -4.25 22.23
N ILE A 183 -27.35 -4.03 23.18
CA ILE A 183 -28.51 -4.92 23.42
C ILE A 183 -29.40 -4.99 22.19
N LYS A 184 -29.70 -3.84 21.56
CA LYS A 184 -30.50 -3.78 20.32
C LYS A 184 -29.81 -4.51 19.18
N ALA A 185 -28.51 -4.25 18.99
CA ALA A 185 -27.71 -4.88 17.95
C ALA A 185 -27.65 -6.39 18.16
N MET A 186 -27.46 -6.90 19.39
CA MET A 186 -27.47 -8.34 19.64
C MET A 186 -28.80 -9.02 19.31
N ALA A 187 -29.93 -8.31 19.40
CA ALA A 187 -31.24 -8.83 19.07
C ALA A 187 -31.56 -8.80 17.57
N THR A 188 -30.94 -7.90 16.81
CA THR A 188 -31.28 -7.61 15.41
C THR A 188 -30.18 -7.94 14.42
N ALA A 189 -28.93 -7.92 14.83
CA ALA A 189 -27.78 -8.18 13.98
C ALA A 189 -27.71 -9.68 13.68
N GLU A 190 -27.90 -10.01 12.40
CA GLU A 190 -27.49 -11.31 11.89
C GLU A 190 -25.98 -11.43 12.06
N LYS A 191 -25.52 -12.60 12.52
CA LYS A 191 -24.09 -12.88 12.53
C LYS A 191 -23.59 -12.83 11.09
N VAL A 192 -22.76 -11.85 10.79
CA VAL A 192 -21.98 -11.80 9.55
C VAL A 192 -21.06 -13.03 9.57
N VAL A 193 -21.49 -14.11 8.94
CA VAL A 193 -20.65 -15.27 8.68
C VAL A 193 -19.98 -15.02 7.35
N PHE A 194 -18.69 -14.68 7.38
CA PHE A 194 -17.89 -14.75 6.16
C PHE A 194 -17.88 -16.21 5.71
N GLU A 195 -18.45 -16.47 4.53
CA GLU A 195 -18.43 -17.81 3.95
C GLU A 195 -16.98 -18.17 3.62
N ASP A 196 -16.38 -18.92 4.54
CA ASP A 196 -15.11 -19.58 4.38
C ASP A 196 -15.13 -20.41 3.08
N VAL A 197 -14.31 -20.09 2.08
CA VAL A 197 -14.26 -20.85 0.82
C VAL A 197 -13.74 -22.26 1.13
N PRO A 198 -14.57 -23.31 1.02
CA PRO A 198 -14.15 -24.65 1.42
C PRO A 198 -13.16 -25.20 0.39
N THR A 199 -12.07 -25.79 0.87
CA THR A 199 -11.11 -26.50 0.00
C THR A 199 -11.56 -27.92 -0.35
N GLY A 200 -12.67 -28.38 0.25
CA GLY A 200 -13.17 -29.75 0.13
C GLY A 200 -12.34 -30.80 0.89
N ARG A 201 -11.33 -30.39 1.68
CA ARG A 201 -10.46 -31.28 2.46
C ARG A 201 -10.77 -31.17 3.95
N LYS A 202 -10.71 -32.29 4.67
CA LYS A 202 -10.79 -32.33 6.13
C LYS A 202 -9.45 -31.95 6.77
N CYS A 203 -9.50 -31.31 7.93
CA CYS A 203 -8.32 -30.95 8.69
C CYS A 203 -7.56 -32.22 9.14
N PRO A 204 -6.27 -32.37 8.81
CA PRO A 204 -5.49 -33.56 9.16
C PRO A 204 -5.18 -33.66 10.66
N VAL A 205 -5.32 -32.55 11.40
CA VAL A 205 -4.98 -32.48 12.84
C VAL A 205 -6.18 -32.83 13.72
N CYS A 206 -7.36 -32.27 13.43
CA CYS A 206 -8.55 -32.53 14.25
C CYS A 206 -9.53 -33.53 13.62
N GLY A 207 -9.43 -33.84 12.32
CA GLY A 207 -10.31 -34.77 11.61
C GLY A 207 -11.77 -34.31 11.44
N GLU A 208 -12.24 -33.40 12.29
CA GLU A 208 -13.62 -32.95 12.33
C GLU A 208 -13.86 -31.69 11.49
N GLY A 209 -12.96 -30.70 11.59
CA GLY A 209 -13.09 -29.41 10.90
C GLY A 209 -12.71 -29.48 9.42
N ASP A 210 -13.33 -28.65 8.60
CA ASP A 210 -13.02 -28.51 7.18
C ASP A 210 -11.90 -27.49 6.98
N LEU A 211 -11.06 -27.74 5.98
CA LEU A 211 -10.02 -26.82 5.55
C LEU A 211 -10.63 -25.76 4.64
N VAL A 212 -10.46 -24.50 5.03
CA VAL A 212 -11.07 -23.33 4.41
C VAL A 212 -10.01 -22.33 4.00
N ILE A 213 -10.22 -21.59 2.92
CA ILE A 213 -9.31 -20.53 2.48
C ILE A 213 -9.66 -19.25 3.24
N ARG A 214 -8.68 -18.74 3.99
CA ARG A 214 -8.76 -17.45 4.69
C ARG A 214 -7.69 -16.51 4.18
N GLU A 215 -7.97 -15.22 4.26
CA GLU A 215 -6.98 -14.19 3.98
C GLU A 215 -6.21 -13.82 5.24
N GLY A 216 -4.90 -13.66 5.10
CA GLY A 216 -4.01 -13.26 6.18
C GLY A 216 -2.94 -12.30 5.66
N ARG A 217 -2.07 -11.84 6.56
CA ARG A 217 -0.98 -10.88 6.25
C ARG A 217 -0.11 -11.26 5.04
N TYR A 218 0.01 -12.56 4.74
CA TYR A 218 0.86 -13.07 3.65
C TYR A 218 0.08 -13.50 2.39
N GLY A 219 -1.20 -13.16 2.33
CA GLY A 219 -2.15 -13.59 1.30
C GLY A 219 -3.05 -14.73 1.77
N LYS A 220 -3.75 -15.35 0.83
CA LYS A 220 -4.65 -16.48 1.09
C LYS A 220 -3.88 -17.68 1.64
N PHE A 221 -4.38 -18.25 2.72
CA PHE A 221 -3.87 -19.46 3.35
C PHE A 221 -5.04 -20.38 3.69
N ILE A 222 -4.76 -21.65 3.90
CA ILE A 222 -5.77 -22.63 4.28
C ILE A 222 -5.74 -22.77 5.80
N ALA A 223 -6.87 -22.63 6.47
CA ALA A 223 -6.99 -22.78 7.92
C ALA A 223 -8.05 -23.83 8.25
N CYS A 224 -8.02 -24.36 9.47
CA CYS A 224 -9.13 -25.15 9.98
C CYS A 224 -10.33 -24.25 10.31
N SER A 225 -11.54 -24.63 9.87
CA SER A 225 -12.78 -23.90 10.16
C SER A 225 -13.06 -23.77 11.66
N ARG A 226 -12.56 -24.71 12.47
CA ARG A 226 -12.70 -24.76 13.94
C ARG A 226 -11.70 -23.89 14.70
N TYR A 227 -11.03 -22.93 14.07
CA TYR A 227 -10.25 -21.94 14.81
C TYR A 227 -11.18 -21.12 15.73
N PRO A 228 -10.86 -20.90 17.01
CA PRO A 228 -9.55 -21.03 17.67
C PRO A 228 -9.22 -22.39 18.29
N ASP A 229 -10.17 -23.33 18.37
CA ASP A 229 -9.98 -24.66 18.99
C ASP A 229 -8.94 -25.50 18.23
N CYS A 230 -8.86 -25.35 16.90
CA CYS A 230 -7.85 -25.98 16.05
C CYS A 230 -7.02 -24.92 15.31
N LYS A 231 -5.72 -24.85 15.60
CA LYS A 231 -4.77 -23.88 15.03
C LYS A 231 -4.04 -24.37 13.78
N HIS A 232 -4.55 -25.41 13.11
CA HIS A 232 -3.93 -25.94 11.89
C HIS A 232 -4.03 -24.91 10.75
N THR A 233 -2.90 -24.68 10.08
CA THR A 233 -2.79 -23.77 8.93
C THR A 233 -1.87 -24.36 7.87
N GLU A 234 -2.19 -24.17 6.60
CA GLU A 234 -1.39 -24.54 5.44
C GLU A 234 -1.22 -23.32 4.53
N THR A 235 -0.03 -23.14 3.96
CA THR A 235 0.20 -22.07 2.99
C THR A 235 -0.30 -22.50 1.62
N ILE A 236 -1.05 -21.63 0.93
CA ILE A 236 -1.36 -21.85 -0.49
C ILE A 236 -0.08 -21.66 -1.29
N SER A 237 0.25 -22.67 -2.07
CA SER A 237 1.40 -22.64 -2.97
C SER A 237 0.88 -22.56 -4.40
N GLU A 238 1.27 -21.52 -5.10
CA GLU A 238 0.85 -21.30 -6.48
C GLU A 238 1.73 -22.15 -7.41
N PRO A 239 1.14 -22.87 -8.38
CA PRO A 239 1.92 -23.55 -9.40
C PRO A 239 2.66 -22.50 -10.25
N THR A 240 3.94 -22.74 -10.52
CA THR A 240 4.71 -21.90 -11.45
C THR A 240 4.81 -22.58 -12.80
N SER A 241 5.18 -21.81 -13.83
CA SER A 241 5.42 -22.34 -15.17
C SER A 241 6.76 -23.07 -15.33
N SER A 242 7.52 -23.27 -14.25
CA SER A 242 8.86 -23.85 -14.28
C SER A 242 8.92 -25.22 -13.61
N HIS A 243 9.88 -26.04 -14.04
CA HIS A 243 10.17 -27.36 -13.52
C HIS A 243 11.46 -27.36 -12.70
N CYS A 244 11.51 -28.29 -11.75
CA CYS A 244 12.62 -28.42 -10.83
C CYS A 244 13.86 -28.87 -11.62
N PRO A 245 14.98 -28.13 -11.52
CA PRO A 245 16.19 -28.46 -12.26
C PRO A 245 16.87 -29.75 -11.78
N LYS A 246 16.46 -30.30 -10.62
CA LYS A 246 17.00 -31.55 -10.05
C LYS A 246 16.19 -32.78 -10.44
N CYS A 247 14.86 -32.70 -10.35
CA CYS A 247 13.98 -33.87 -10.51
C CYS A 247 12.92 -33.73 -11.60
N GLY A 248 12.83 -32.58 -12.29
CA GLY A 248 11.87 -32.33 -13.36
C GLY A 248 10.41 -32.13 -12.92
N SER A 249 10.10 -32.24 -11.63
CA SER A 249 8.74 -31.98 -11.10
C SER A 249 8.37 -30.50 -11.17
N PRO A 250 7.08 -30.12 -11.19
CA PRO A 250 6.68 -28.71 -11.14
C PRO A 250 7.26 -27.97 -9.93
N VAL A 251 7.61 -26.69 -10.11
CA VAL A 251 8.01 -25.79 -9.04
C VAL A 251 6.79 -25.03 -8.55
N ARG A 252 6.68 -24.87 -7.24
CA ARG A 252 5.67 -24.02 -6.61
C ARG A 252 6.28 -22.77 -5.99
N SER A 253 5.49 -21.71 -5.89
CA SER A 253 5.88 -20.47 -5.21
C SER A 253 5.04 -20.21 -3.97
N ARG A 254 5.68 -19.66 -2.93
CA ARG A 254 5.00 -19.09 -1.76
C ARG A 254 5.63 -17.74 -1.37
N LYS A 255 4.82 -16.80 -0.88
CA LYS A 255 5.31 -15.55 -0.27
C LYS A 255 5.88 -15.84 1.13
N ILE A 256 7.02 -15.23 1.48
CA ILE A 256 7.62 -15.32 2.82
C ILE A 256 7.65 -13.96 3.52
N ARG A 257 7.95 -13.96 4.85
CA ARG A 257 7.88 -12.78 5.74
C ARG A 257 8.58 -11.51 5.26
N ARG A 258 9.57 -11.60 4.37
CA ARG A 258 10.31 -10.45 3.81
C ARG A 258 9.78 -9.96 2.45
N GLY A 259 8.58 -10.37 2.04
CA GLY A 259 7.98 -10.00 0.75
C GLY A 259 8.57 -10.72 -0.47
N ASN A 260 9.65 -11.48 -0.30
CA ASN A 260 10.23 -12.29 -1.37
C ASN A 260 9.37 -13.54 -1.65
N LEU A 261 9.38 -14.00 -2.90
CA LEU A 261 8.85 -15.30 -3.29
C LEU A 261 9.91 -16.38 -3.06
N LEU A 262 9.50 -17.49 -2.45
CA LEU A 262 10.29 -18.71 -2.36
C LEU A 262 9.75 -19.71 -3.38
N TYR A 263 10.62 -20.14 -4.28
CA TYR A 263 10.37 -21.20 -5.25
C TYR A 263 10.94 -22.52 -4.72
N PHE A 264 10.13 -23.56 -4.72
CA PHE A 264 10.53 -24.88 -4.22
C PHE A 264 9.91 -26.00 -5.05
N CYS A 265 10.56 -27.17 -5.06
CA CYS A 265 10.05 -28.34 -5.77
C CYS A 265 8.74 -28.84 -5.13
N ASP A 266 7.72 -29.18 -5.92
CA ASP A 266 6.47 -29.74 -5.42
C ASP A 266 6.67 -31.04 -4.61
N LYS A 267 7.69 -31.84 -4.97
CA LYS A 267 8.11 -33.04 -4.24
C LYS A 267 8.99 -32.73 -3.02
N THR A 268 8.51 -31.88 -2.12
CA THR A 268 9.23 -31.53 -0.86
C THR A 268 9.45 -32.70 0.10
N LYS A 269 8.73 -33.82 -0.07
CA LYS A 269 8.87 -35.04 0.76
C LYS A 269 9.87 -36.05 0.21
N ASP A 270 10.45 -35.78 -0.96
CA ASP A 270 11.41 -36.66 -1.60
C ASP A 270 12.82 -36.37 -1.04
N PRO A 271 13.49 -37.34 -0.38
CA PRO A 271 14.85 -37.15 0.15
C PRO A 271 15.86 -36.73 -0.91
N ASP A 272 15.58 -37.04 -2.19
CA ASP A 272 16.50 -36.82 -3.30
C ASP A 272 16.32 -35.44 -3.98
N CYS A 273 15.41 -34.59 -3.48
CA CYS A 273 15.17 -33.27 -4.07
C CYS A 273 14.96 -32.14 -3.03
N ASP A 274 16.05 -31.48 -2.67
CA ASP A 274 16.15 -30.33 -1.74
C ASP A 274 16.07 -28.95 -2.44
N PHE A 275 15.51 -28.86 -3.65
CA PHE A 275 15.48 -27.59 -4.40
C PHE A 275 14.59 -26.55 -3.71
N ALA A 276 15.23 -25.48 -3.21
CA ALA A 276 14.59 -24.25 -2.76
C ALA A 276 15.44 -23.04 -3.15
N GLY A 277 14.81 -22.00 -3.71
CA GLY A 277 15.49 -20.80 -4.19
C GLY A 277 14.60 -19.57 -4.21
N PHE A 278 15.20 -18.39 -4.29
CA PHE A 278 14.49 -17.10 -4.37
C PHE A 278 14.29 -16.61 -5.81
N ASP A 279 14.91 -17.28 -6.78
CA ASP A 279 14.83 -16.96 -8.19
C ASP A 279 14.19 -18.15 -8.92
N LEU A 280 13.33 -17.87 -9.90
CA LEU A 280 12.62 -18.90 -10.66
C LEU A 280 13.62 -19.64 -11.59
N PRO A 281 13.71 -20.97 -11.56
CA PRO A 281 14.55 -21.72 -12.49
C PRO A 281 14.00 -21.63 -13.93
N LEU A 282 14.90 -21.63 -14.91
CA LEU A 282 14.56 -21.65 -16.33
C LEU A 282 14.62 -23.08 -16.87
N ASP A 283 13.51 -23.53 -17.46
CA ASP A 283 13.37 -24.88 -17.99
C ASP A 283 14.36 -25.12 -19.14
N GLY A 284 15.11 -26.23 -19.05
CA GLY A 284 16.03 -26.67 -20.10
C GLY A 284 17.28 -25.80 -20.32
N LYS A 285 17.47 -24.72 -19.56
CA LYS A 285 18.63 -23.83 -19.68
C LYS A 285 19.69 -24.12 -18.62
N SER A 286 20.81 -24.69 -19.06
CA SER A 286 22.02 -24.86 -18.26
C SER A 286 23.07 -23.80 -18.60
N CYS A 287 23.89 -23.45 -17.62
CA CYS A 287 24.97 -22.50 -17.79
C CYS A 287 26.07 -23.12 -18.68
N PRO A 288 26.47 -22.47 -19.78
CA PRO A 288 27.48 -22.99 -20.68
C PRO A 288 28.88 -23.11 -20.05
N THR A 289 29.12 -22.41 -18.94
CA THR A 289 30.44 -22.37 -18.26
C THR A 289 30.58 -23.43 -17.17
N CYS A 290 29.50 -23.74 -16.43
CA CYS A 290 29.59 -24.63 -15.26
C CYS A 290 28.52 -25.73 -15.22
N GLY A 291 27.68 -25.83 -16.25
CA GLY A 291 26.62 -26.84 -16.35
C GLY A 291 25.45 -26.69 -15.36
N SER A 292 25.52 -25.76 -14.39
CA SER A 292 24.46 -25.52 -13.42
C SER A 292 23.23 -24.87 -14.08
N TYR A 293 22.03 -25.12 -13.55
CA TYR A 293 20.79 -24.54 -14.08
C TYR A 293 20.79 -23.00 -14.01
N MET A 294 20.09 -22.36 -14.95
CA MET A 294 19.89 -20.92 -14.97
C MET A 294 18.62 -20.50 -14.23
N VAL A 295 18.61 -19.28 -13.73
CA VAL A 295 17.49 -18.67 -13.01
C VAL A 295 17.13 -17.30 -13.60
N MET A 296 15.86 -16.92 -13.48
CA MET A 296 15.36 -15.61 -13.86
C MET A 296 15.46 -14.64 -12.69
N LYS A 297 16.30 -13.61 -12.83
CA LYS A 297 16.47 -12.54 -11.83
C LYS A 297 15.65 -11.32 -12.22
N ARG A 298 15.01 -10.71 -11.22
CA ARG A 298 14.39 -9.38 -11.32
C ARG A 298 15.24 -8.36 -10.57
N PHE A 299 15.63 -7.27 -11.23
CA PHE A 299 16.32 -6.15 -10.60
C PHE A 299 15.85 -4.84 -11.24
N ARG A 300 15.36 -3.91 -10.43
CA ARG A 300 14.88 -2.58 -10.88
C ARG A 300 13.94 -2.67 -12.10
N GLY A 301 12.93 -3.55 -12.04
CA GLY A 301 11.95 -3.73 -13.12
C GLY A 301 12.42 -4.52 -14.34
N ARG A 302 13.72 -4.81 -14.48
CA ARG A 302 14.27 -5.61 -15.59
C ARG A 302 14.44 -7.08 -15.20
N THR A 303 14.08 -7.98 -16.11
CA THR A 303 14.31 -9.42 -16.00
C THR A 303 15.55 -9.81 -16.81
N TYR A 304 16.43 -10.62 -16.22
CA TYR A 304 17.60 -11.17 -16.93
C TYR A 304 17.94 -12.57 -16.44
N GLU A 305 18.57 -13.36 -17.31
CA GLU A 305 18.96 -14.74 -17.03
C GLU A 305 20.32 -14.74 -16.32
N ARG A 306 20.47 -15.56 -15.28
CA ARG A 306 21.72 -15.69 -14.54
C ARG A 306 21.96 -17.15 -14.15
N CYS A 307 23.22 -17.57 -14.12
CA CYS A 307 23.57 -18.87 -13.57
C CYS A 307 23.17 -18.96 -12.09
N SER A 308 22.67 -20.11 -11.62
CA SER A 308 22.39 -20.33 -10.19
C SER A 308 23.64 -20.42 -9.31
N ASN A 309 24.75 -20.92 -9.87
CA ASN A 309 25.99 -21.14 -9.13
C ASN A 309 26.75 -19.82 -8.91
N LYS A 310 26.83 -19.37 -7.64
CA LYS A 310 27.52 -18.14 -7.23
C LYS A 310 29.01 -18.12 -7.55
N ALA A 311 29.66 -19.28 -7.62
CA ALA A 311 31.08 -19.40 -7.95
C ALA A 311 31.35 -19.36 -9.47
N CYS A 312 30.32 -19.37 -10.32
CA CYS A 312 30.50 -19.39 -11.76
C CYS A 312 31.06 -18.05 -12.28
N LEU A 313 32.03 -18.12 -13.19
CA LEU A 313 32.64 -16.94 -13.82
C LEU A 313 31.62 -16.08 -14.58
N SER A 314 30.56 -16.69 -15.11
CA SER A 314 29.45 -15.96 -15.76
C SER A 314 28.67 -15.04 -14.82
N GLN A 315 28.86 -15.16 -13.50
CA GLN A 315 28.26 -14.26 -12.51
C GLN A 315 29.12 -13.04 -12.16
N LYS A 316 30.40 -13.01 -12.54
CA LYS A 316 31.26 -11.86 -12.24
C LYS A 316 30.69 -10.64 -12.97
N LYS A 317 30.38 -9.59 -12.21
CA LYS A 317 29.94 -8.30 -12.77
C LYS A 317 30.97 -7.91 -13.84
N PRO A 318 30.56 -7.42 -15.03
CA PRO A 318 31.51 -6.77 -15.92
C PRO A 318 32.19 -5.68 -15.09
N THR A 319 33.51 -5.77 -14.97
CA THR A 319 34.31 -4.72 -14.32
C THR A 319 33.95 -3.42 -15.03
N LYS A 320 33.53 -2.40 -14.26
CA LYS A 320 33.35 -1.06 -14.81
C LYS A 320 34.65 -0.72 -15.51
N LYS A 321 34.65 -0.65 -16.84
CA LYS A 321 35.75 -0.01 -17.58
C LYS A 321 35.82 1.40 -17.00
N HIS A 322 36.89 1.69 -16.27
CA HIS A 322 37.28 3.08 -16.08
C HIS A 322 37.43 3.65 -17.48
N LYS A 323 36.56 4.60 -17.83
CA LYS A 323 36.82 5.48 -18.96
C LYS A 323 38.06 6.28 -18.55
N GLU A 324 39.19 5.97 -19.17
CA GLU A 324 40.28 6.93 -19.36
C GLU A 324 39.77 8.11 -20.20
#